data_AF-A0A2E8YGU3-F1
#
_entry.id   AF-A0A2E8YGU3-F1
#
_cell.length_a   1.000
_cell.length_b   1.000
_cell.length_c   1.000
_cell.angle_alpha   90.00
_cell.angle_beta   90.00
_cell.angle_gamma   90.00
#
_symmetry.space_group_name_H-M   'P 1'
#
loop_
_entity.id
_entity.type
_entity.pdbx_description
1 polymer ?
#
loop_
_entity_poly.entity_id
_entity_poly.type
_entity_poly.pdbx_seq_one_letter_code
_entity_poly.pdbx_strand_id
1 'polypeptide(L)'
;MDRARYFWNLKWNLMSPAFRRAVKACSKWLAHAYVHLAETAGVTTLIDSSKNPATVPMLAGVPGIDLQVVHVVRDLRGVIHSWRKHKFNPGAGANMPRWSAWQTMMTWSVQNLACQSLSSMASYHLLRYEDFAASPRTRIQKLVSGIEPVKQQVVPFVDETSLELPMVHSVSGNPDRFSIGRTSIRPDIAWREGLDAGTRRLATAFGYPLLRRFGYLS
;
A
#
# COMPACT_ATOMS: atom_id res chain seq x y z
N MET A 1 -4.68 -18.21 -0.79
CA MET A 1 -4.08 -18.26 0.56
C MET A 1 -3.89 -16.85 1.10
N ASP A 2 -4.55 -16.50 2.20
CA ASP A 2 -4.43 -15.18 2.83
C ASP A 2 -3.11 -15.08 3.62
N ARG A 3 -2.05 -14.58 2.97
CA ARG A 3 -0.71 -14.50 3.58
C ARG A 3 -0.65 -13.51 4.76
N ALA A 4 -1.65 -12.64 4.92
CA ALA A 4 -1.70 -11.69 6.04
C ALA A 4 -1.78 -12.42 7.40
N ARG A 5 -2.38 -13.61 7.44
CA ARG A 5 -2.49 -14.44 8.65
C ARG A 5 -1.13 -14.91 9.19
N TYR A 6 -0.13 -15.04 8.33
CA TYR A 6 1.20 -15.51 8.71
C TYR A 6 2.19 -14.37 8.97
N PHE A 7 1.78 -13.12 8.80
CA PHE A 7 2.66 -11.96 8.91
C PHE A 7 3.42 -11.94 10.25
N TRP A 8 2.71 -12.12 11.37
CA TRP A 8 3.34 -12.08 12.70
C TRP A 8 4.29 -13.27 12.94
N ASN A 9 3.95 -14.44 12.42
CA ASN A 9 4.81 -15.62 12.50
C ASN A 9 6.10 -15.42 11.69
N LEU A 10 5.99 -14.82 10.50
CA LEU A 10 7.14 -14.45 9.67
C LEU A 10 8.00 -13.40 10.38
N LYS A 11 7.36 -12.35 10.90
CA LYS A 11 8.03 -11.21 11.54
C LYS A 11 8.84 -11.61 12.77
N TRP A 12 8.23 -12.37 13.67
CA TRP A 12 8.87 -12.78 14.93
C TRP A 12 9.54 -14.15 14.84
N ASN A 13 9.62 -14.73 13.64
CA ASN A 13 10.24 -16.02 13.42
C ASN A 13 9.64 -17.17 14.27
N LEU A 14 8.36 -17.03 14.63
CA LEU A 14 7.58 -17.97 15.46
C LEU A 14 7.03 -19.11 14.57
N MET A 15 7.96 -19.86 13.98
CA MET A 15 7.66 -20.85 12.94
C MET A 15 8.18 -22.22 13.33
N SER A 16 7.33 -23.25 13.15
CA SER A 16 7.77 -24.65 13.24
C SER A 16 8.91 -24.92 12.24
N PRO A 17 9.78 -25.91 12.48
CA PRO A 17 10.88 -26.22 11.56
C PRO A 17 10.41 -26.48 10.12
N ALA A 18 9.27 -27.16 9.95
CA ALA A 18 8.67 -27.41 8.64
C ALA A 18 8.21 -26.10 7.96
N PHE A 19 7.52 -25.23 8.70
CA PHE A 19 7.05 -23.95 8.16
C PHE A 19 8.21 -23.02 7.81
N ARG A 20 9.26 -22.98 8.64
CA ARG A 20 10.50 -22.23 8.39
C ARG A 20 11.19 -22.69 7.09
N ARG A 21 11.25 -24.01 6.84
CA ARG A 21 11.79 -24.55 5.58
C ARG A 21 10.96 -24.10 4.38
N ALA A 22 9.63 -24.15 4.48
CA ALA A 22 8.74 -23.70 3.42
C ALA A 22 8.89 -22.19 3.14
N VAL A 23 8.98 -21.37 4.19
CA VAL A 23 9.22 -19.92 4.06
C VAL A 23 10.58 -19.64 3.43
N LYS A 24 11.64 -20.34 3.83
CA LYS A 24 12.97 -20.20 3.21
C LYS A 24 12.96 -20.58 1.73
N ALA A 25 12.29 -21.67 1.36
CA ALA A 25 12.14 -22.08 -0.03
C ALA A 25 11.37 -21.04 -0.85
N CYS A 26 10.26 -20.52 -0.30
CA CYS A 26 9.46 -19.49 -0.95
C CYS A 26 10.21 -18.15 -1.06
N SER A 27 10.94 -17.74 -0.02
CA SER A 27 11.83 -16.57 -0.03
C SER A 27 12.90 -16.68 -1.12
N LYS A 28 13.59 -17.84 -1.22
CA LYS A 28 14.58 -18.09 -2.27
C LYS A 28 13.98 -17.99 -3.66
N TRP A 29 12.84 -18.63 -3.88
CA TRP A 29 12.14 -18.57 -5.18
C TRP A 29 11.70 -17.15 -5.52
N LEU A 30 11.14 -16.43 -4.55
CA LEU A 30 10.65 -15.08 -4.73
C LEU A 30 11.79 -14.10 -5.03
N ALA A 31 12.91 -14.19 -4.31
CA ALA A 31 14.10 -13.41 -4.58
C ALA A 31 14.64 -13.67 -6.00
N HIS A 32 14.76 -14.93 -6.40
CA HIS A 32 15.17 -15.31 -7.75
C HIS A 32 14.22 -14.76 -8.81
N ALA A 33 12.91 -14.78 -8.56
CA ALA A 33 11.92 -14.21 -9.46
C ALA A 33 12.10 -12.69 -9.61
N TYR A 34 12.27 -11.92 -8.52
CA TYR A 34 12.50 -10.48 -8.62
C TYR A 34 13.81 -10.14 -9.35
N VAL A 35 14.90 -10.84 -9.04
CA VAL A 35 16.19 -10.62 -9.72
C VAL A 35 16.07 -10.91 -11.22
N HIS A 36 15.50 -12.06 -11.58
CA HIS A 36 15.31 -12.43 -12.98
C HIS A 36 14.38 -11.48 -13.74
N LEU A 37 13.31 -10.99 -13.09
CA LEU A 37 12.42 -9.97 -13.66
C LEU A 37 13.16 -8.65 -13.90
N ALA A 38 13.99 -8.21 -12.96
CA ALA A 38 14.79 -7.00 -13.08
C ALA A 38 15.78 -7.12 -14.25
N GLU A 39 16.50 -8.25 -14.34
CA GLU A 39 17.43 -8.56 -15.43
C GLU A 39 16.73 -8.58 -16.79
N THR A 40 15.60 -9.29 -16.90
CA THR A 40 14.84 -9.42 -18.15
C THR A 40 14.28 -8.07 -18.61
N ALA A 41 13.84 -7.23 -17.68
CA ALA A 41 13.35 -5.90 -17.96
C ALA A 41 14.47 -4.87 -18.17
N GLY A 42 15.74 -5.23 -17.90
CA GLY A 42 16.88 -4.31 -17.98
C GLY A 42 16.80 -3.15 -16.98
N VAL A 43 16.17 -3.38 -15.82
CA VAL A 43 15.98 -2.35 -14.78
C VAL A 43 16.72 -2.73 -13.50
N THR A 44 17.16 -1.72 -12.75
CA THR A 44 17.79 -1.91 -11.43
C THR A 44 16.80 -1.76 -10.28
N THR A 45 15.56 -1.36 -10.55
CA THR A 45 14.53 -1.10 -9.54
C THR A 45 13.19 -1.65 -9.99
N LEU A 46 12.58 -2.46 -9.14
CA LEU A 46 11.24 -2.97 -9.31
C LEU A 46 10.32 -2.35 -8.25
N ILE A 47 9.13 -1.94 -8.68
CA ILE A 47 8.08 -1.45 -7.78
C ILE A 47 7.00 -2.52 -7.68
N ASP A 48 6.90 -3.16 -6.52
CA ASP A 48 5.78 -4.07 -6.20
C ASP A 48 4.72 -3.35 -5.36
N SER A 49 3.56 -3.12 -5.98
CA SER A 49 2.38 -2.58 -5.30
C SER A 49 1.51 -3.71 -4.74
N SER A 50 1.69 -4.04 -3.47
CA SER A 50 0.93 -5.07 -2.76
C SER A 50 0.17 -4.51 -1.55
N LYS A 51 -1.04 -5.03 -1.30
CA LYS A 51 -1.79 -4.80 -0.04
C LYS A 51 -1.43 -5.82 1.06
N ASN A 52 -0.44 -6.68 0.80
CA ASN A 52 -0.05 -7.74 1.71
C ASN A 52 1.38 -7.52 2.23
N PRO A 53 1.57 -7.24 3.53
CA PRO A 53 2.88 -6.93 4.08
C PRO A 53 3.79 -8.17 4.23
N ALA A 54 3.28 -9.39 4.03
CA ALA A 54 4.03 -10.62 4.25
C ALA A 54 5.22 -10.82 3.30
N THR A 55 5.26 -10.13 2.15
CA THR A 55 6.39 -10.18 1.21
C THR A 55 7.65 -9.58 1.83
N VAL A 56 7.52 -8.53 2.64
CA VAL A 56 8.67 -7.82 3.22
C VAL A 56 9.52 -8.70 4.15
N PRO A 57 8.98 -9.39 5.18
CA PRO A 57 9.80 -10.27 6.02
C PRO A 57 10.37 -11.48 5.27
N MET A 58 9.89 -11.79 4.06
CA MET A 58 10.47 -12.85 3.23
C MET A 58 11.67 -12.38 2.39
N LEU A 59 11.75 -11.09 2.08
CA LEU A 59 12.82 -10.50 1.28
C LEU A 59 13.81 -9.68 2.10
N ALA A 60 13.41 -9.24 3.30
CA ALA A 60 14.26 -8.49 4.20
C ALA A 60 15.53 -9.29 4.53
N GLY A 61 16.68 -8.69 4.26
CA GLY A 61 18.00 -9.31 4.50
C GLY A 61 18.43 -10.33 3.45
N VAL A 62 17.70 -10.50 2.34
CA VAL A 62 18.17 -11.30 1.21
C VAL A 62 19.34 -10.57 0.52
N PRO A 63 20.53 -11.19 0.38
CA PRO A 63 21.66 -10.57 -0.31
C PRO A 63 21.29 -10.20 -1.76
N GLY A 64 21.68 -8.99 -2.17
CA GLY A 64 21.39 -8.46 -3.51
C GLY A 64 20.04 -7.78 -3.67
N ILE A 65 19.20 -7.74 -2.63
CA ILE A 65 17.93 -6.99 -2.63
C ILE A 65 18.03 -5.83 -1.64
N ASP A 66 18.11 -4.60 -2.15
CA ASP A 66 17.86 -3.39 -1.36
C ASP A 66 16.35 -3.16 -1.24
N LEU A 67 15.78 -3.51 -0.10
CA LEU A 67 14.34 -3.46 0.11
C LEU A 67 13.90 -2.10 0.69
N GLN A 68 13.12 -1.36 -0.09
CA GLN A 68 12.50 -0.10 0.29
C GLN A 68 10.99 -0.28 0.44
N VAL A 69 10.43 0.13 1.58
CA VAL A 69 8.99 0.01 1.89
C VAL A 69 8.35 1.40 1.86
N VAL A 70 7.46 1.63 0.90
CA VAL A 70 6.56 2.79 0.90
C VAL A 70 5.21 2.37 1.48
N HIS A 71 4.96 2.76 2.72
CA HIS A 71 3.68 2.52 3.38
C HIS A 71 2.72 3.68 3.08
N VAL A 72 1.81 3.44 2.13
CA VAL A 72 0.71 4.37 1.84
C VAL A 72 -0.44 4.12 2.81
N VAL A 73 -0.70 5.08 3.70
CA VAL A 73 -1.82 5.03 4.65
C VAL A 73 -2.90 6.01 4.25
N ARG A 74 -4.17 5.64 4.45
CA ARG A 74 -5.35 6.51 4.28
C ARG A 74 -6.13 6.57 5.58
N ASP A 75 -6.78 7.70 5.84
CA ASP A 75 -7.65 7.88 7.01
C ASP A 75 -8.71 6.75 7.09
N LEU A 76 -8.79 6.08 8.25
CA LEU A 76 -9.73 4.98 8.48
C LEU A 76 -11.17 5.36 8.12
N ARG A 77 -11.59 6.59 8.40
CA ARG A 77 -12.94 7.10 8.11
C ARG A 77 -13.18 7.18 6.61
N GLY A 78 -12.18 7.66 5.86
CA GLY A 78 -12.17 7.67 4.39
C GLY A 78 -12.19 6.26 3.80
N VAL A 79 -11.49 5.31 4.42
CA VAL A 79 -11.47 3.90 3.98
C VAL A 79 -12.83 3.22 4.21
N ILE A 80 -13.47 3.43 5.36
CA ILE A 80 -14.83 2.91 5.63
C ILE A 80 -15.81 3.46 4.60
N HIS A 81 -15.79 4.76 4.34
CA HIS A 81 -16.66 5.38 3.35
C HIS A 81 -16.39 4.82 1.93
N SER A 82 -15.12 4.63 1.57
CA SER A 82 -14.74 4.08 0.27
C SER A 82 -15.24 2.66 0.04
N TRP A 83 -15.17 1.77 1.05
CA TRP A 83 -15.63 0.37 0.92
C TRP A 83 -17.16 0.21 0.96
N ARG A 84 -17.89 1.26 1.36
CA ARG A 84 -19.36 1.29 1.26
C ARG A 84 -19.86 1.66 -0.14
N LYS A 85 -19.02 2.32 -0.96
CA LYS A 85 -19.41 2.75 -2.32
C LYS A 85 -19.59 1.56 -3.26
N HIS A 86 -20.56 1.67 -4.16
CA HIS A 86 -20.66 0.77 -5.31
C HIS A 86 -19.60 1.16 -6.33
N LYS A 87 -18.67 0.24 -6.61
CA LYS A 87 -17.70 0.36 -7.69
C LYS A 87 -17.71 -0.91 -8.51
N PHE A 88 -17.91 -0.80 -9.81
CA PHE A 88 -17.73 -1.91 -10.74
C PHE A 88 -16.25 -2.26 -10.84
N ASN A 89 -15.87 -3.54 -10.87
CA ASN A 89 -14.50 -3.97 -11.14
C ASN A 89 -14.42 -4.54 -12.57
N PRO A 90 -13.85 -3.78 -13.54
CA PRO A 90 -13.72 -4.23 -14.92
C PRO A 90 -13.00 -5.57 -15.05
N GLY A 91 -11.97 -5.81 -14.23
CA GLY A 91 -11.16 -7.03 -14.30
C GLY A 91 -11.86 -8.29 -13.78
N ALA A 92 -12.93 -8.15 -13.00
CA ALA A 92 -13.71 -9.28 -12.48
C ALA A 92 -15.10 -9.39 -13.11
N GLY A 93 -15.49 -8.45 -13.97
CA GLY A 93 -16.84 -8.39 -14.55
C GLY A 93 -17.96 -8.21 -13.51
N ALA A 94 -17.64 -7.80 -12.29
CA ALA A 94 -18.57 -7.77 -11.16
C ALA A 94 -18.34 -6.54 -10.28
N ASN A 95 -19.33 -6.21 -9.45
CA ASN A 95 -19.18 -5.17 -8.44
C ASN A 95 -18.15 -5.56 -7.38
N MET A 96 -17.36 -4.59 -6.93
CA MET A 96 -16.47 -4.77 -5.79
C MET A 96 -17.28 -5.14 -4.54
N PRO A 97 -16.76 -6.06 -3.70
CA PRO A 97 -17.43 -6.43 -2.46
C PRO A 97 -17.52 -5.21 -1.54
N ARG A 98 -18.69 -5.03 -0.92
CA ARG A 98 -18.88 -4.02 0.12
C ARG A 98 -18.48 -4.59 1.46
N TRP A 99 -17.71 -3.83 2.22
CA TRP A 99 -17.29 -4.25 3.55
C TRP A 99 -18.06 -3.49 4.62
N SER A 100 -18.39 -4.17 5.71
CA SER A 100 -18.96 -3.50 6.86
C SER A 100 -17.93 -2.56 7.49
N ALA A 101 -18.40 -1.57 8.27
CA ALA A 101 -17.50 -0.68 9.00
C ALA A 101 -16.60 -1.48 9.95
N TRP A 102 -17.16 -2.49 10.64
CA TRP A 102 -16.40 -3.36 11.54
C TRP A 102 -15.30 -4.14 10.82
N GLN A 103 -15.62 -4.79 9.70
CA GLN A 103 -14.63 -5.52 8.89
C GLN A 103 -13.51 -4.60 8.41
N THR A 104 -13.88 -3.38 7.97
CA THR A 104 -12.92 -2.38 7.51
C THR A 104 -12.02 -1.89 8.64
N MET A 105 -12.60 -1.56 9.80
CA MET A 105 -11.85 -1.14 11.00
C MET A 105 -10.84 -2.20 11.42
N MET A 106 -11.28 -3.45 11.54
CA MET A 106 -10.39 -4.53 11.94
C MET A 106 -9.25 -4.74 10.93
N THR A 107 -9.59 -4.84 9.65
CA THR A 107 -8.59 -5.12 8.61
C THR A 107 -7.61 -3.97 8.45
N TRP A 108 -8.12 -2.73 8.45
CA TRP A 108 -7.29 -1.53 8.40
C TRP A 108 -6.32 -1.48 9.58
N SER A 109 -6.79 -1.71 10.82
CA SER A 109 -5.91 -1.67 11.99
C SER A 109 -4.85 -2.76 11.96
N VAL A 110 -5.23 -4.00 11.64
CA VAL A 110 -4.28 -5.13 11.58
C VAL A 110 -3.23 -4.91 10.48
N GLN A 111 -3.64 -4.48 9.28
CA GLN A 111 -2.72 -4.24 8.17
C GLN A 111 -1.79 -3.05 8.45
N ASN A 112 -2.31 -1.95 8.99
CA ASN A 112 -1.47 -0.78 9.28
C ASN A 112 -0.50 -1.03 10.44
N LEU A 113 -0.89 -1.82 11.45
CA LEU A 113 0.03 -2.30 12.51
C LEU A 113 1.14 -3.17 11.92
N ALA A 114 0.76 -4.11 11.04
CA ALA A 114 1.73 -4.97 10.36
C ALA A 114 2.73 -4.14 9.55
N CYS A 115 2.22 -3.26 8.66
CA CYS A 115 3.05 -2.38 7.83
C CYS A 115 3.93 -1.45 8.66
N GLN A 116 3.38 -0.81 9.70
CA GLN A 116 4.17 0.04 10.59
C GLN A 116 5.34 -0.71 11.20
N SER A 117 5.12 -1.97 11.58
CA SER A 117 6.15 -2.77 12.23
C SER A 117 7.28 -3.21 11.29
N LEU A 118 7.15 -2.99 9.97
CA LEU A 118 8.20 -3.24 8.99
C LEU A 118 9.34 -2.22 9.05
N SER A 119 9.14 -1.09 9.74
CA SER A 119 10.21 -0.09 9.91
C SER A 119 11.42 -0.61 10.67
N SER A 120 11.30 -1.75 11.34
CA SER A 120 12.41 -2.44 12.01
C SER A 120 13.13 -3.47 11.12
N MET A 121 12.72 -3.64 9.86
CA MET A 121 13.21 -4.69 8.95
C MET A 121 13.76 -4.16 7.63
N ALA A 122 13.30 -2.99 7.21
CA ALA A 122 13.64 -2.40 5.92
C ALA A 122 13.57 -0.88 6.03
N SER A 123 14.21 -0.20 5.07
CA SER A 123 14.05 1.24 4.89
C SER A 123 12.57 1.56 4.66
N TYR A 124 12.01 2.46 5.47
CA TYR A 124 10.58 2.65 5.58
C TYR A 124 10.17 4.10 5.40
N HIS A 125 9.23 4.32 4.49
CA HIS A 125 8.74 5.63 4.07
C HIS A 125 7.22 5.67 4.22
N LEU A 126 6.72 6.52 5.13
CA LEU A 126 5.28 6.70 5.32
C LEU A 126 4.75 7.79 4.38
N LEU A 127 3.75 7.46 3.58
CA LEU A 127 3.02 8.42 2.74
C LEU A 127 1.55 8.45 3.15
N ARG A 128 1.05 9.61 3.57
CA ARG A 128 -0.38 9.81 3.80
C ARG A 128 -1.07 10.10 2.47
N TYR A 129 -2.13 9.35 2.19
CA TYR A 129 -2.95 9.54 1.00
C TYR A 129 -3.49 10.97 0.90
N GLU A 130 -3.92 11.55 2.01
CA GLU A 130 -4.52 12.88 2.07
C GLU A 130 -3.48 13.97 1.77
N ASP A 131 -2.26 13.84 2.28
CA ASP A 131 -1.16 14.75 1.98
C ASP A 131 -0.77 14.65 0.50
N PHE A 132 -0.63 13.42 0.01
CA PHE A 132 -0.38 13.14 -1.40
C PHE A 132 -1.45 13.75 -2.30
N ALA A 133 -2.74 13.50 -2.01
CA ALA A 133 -3.83 14.00 -2.84
C ALA A 133 -3.96 15.52 -2.80
N ALA A 134 -3.55 16.18 -1.70
CA ALA A 134 -3.56 17.63 -1.57
C ALA A 134 -2.39 18.33 -2.28
N SER A 135 -1.24 17.66 -2.41
CA SER A 135 -0.07 18.22 -3.12
C SER A 135 0.71 17.12 -3.85
N PRO A 136 0.15 16.55 -4.94
CA PRO A 136 0.67 15.32 -5.55
C PRO A 136 2.12 15.41 -5.99
N ARG A 137 2.46 16.44 -6.77
CA ARG A 137 3.81 16.65 -7.30
C ARG A 137 4.84 16.77 -6.18
N THR A 138 4.62 17.72 -5.28
CA THR A 138 5.53 18.01 -4.15
C THR A 138 5.74 16.80 -3.25
N ARG A 139 4.68 16.05 -2.93
CA ARG A 139 4.78 14.90 -2.01
C ARG A 139 5.50 13.72 -2.64
N ILE A 140 5.25 13.45 -3.93
CA ILE A 140 5.97 12.39 -4.64
C ILE A 140 7.43 12.78 -4.85
N GLN A 141 7.74 14.00 -5.25
CA GLN A 141 9.12 14.47 -5.39
C GLN A 141 9.89 14.34 -4.07
N LYS A 142 9.28 14.76 -2.95
CA LYS A 142 9.87 14.59 -1.61
C LYS A 142 10.11 13.12 -1.27
N LEU A 143 9.15 12.24 -1.55
CA LEU A 143 9.30 10.80 -1.30
C LEU A 143 10.45 10.23 -2.14
N VAL A 144 10.45 10.47 -3.45
CA VAL A 144 11.43 9.96 -4.40
C VAL A 144 12.84 10.45 -4.04
N SER A 145 13.00 11.72 -3.66
CA SER A 145 14.30 12.27 -3.23
C SER A 145 14.88 11.57 -2.00
N GLY A 146 14.05 10.90 -1.19
CA GLY A 146 14.47 10.13 -0.02
C GLY A 146 14.75 8.66 -0.29
N ILE A 147 14.57 8.17 -1.52
CA ILE A 147 14.75 6.77 -1.89
C ILE A 147 15.86 6.68 -2.94
N GLU A 148 17.05 6.27 -2.51
CA GLU A 148 18.28 6.27 -3.31
C GLU A 148 18.11 5.67 -4.73
N PRO A 149 17.53 4.45 -4.91
CA PRO A 149 17.36 3.85 -6.23
C PRO A 149 16.52 4.67 -7.21
N VAL A 150 15.64 5.55 -6.72
CA VAL A 150 14.75 6.35 -7.56
C VAL A 150 14.98 7.85 -7.45
N LYS A 151 15.94 8.33 -6.65
CA LYS A 151 16.08 9.76 -6.32
C LYS A 151 16.24 10.69 -7.54
N GLN A 152 16.80 10.18 -8.63
CA GLN A 152 17.03 10.91 -9.88
C GLN A 152 15.88 10.74 -10.89
N GLN A 153 14.86 9.93 -10.58
CA GLN A 153 13.74 9.68 -11.48
C GLN A 153 12.85 10.92 -11.58
N VAL A 154 12.59 11.34 -12.81
CA VAL A 154 11.65 12.42 -13.11
C VAL A 154 10.25 11.82 -13.18
N VAL A 155 9.38 12.23 -12.28
CA VAL A 155 7.97 11.81 -12.30
C VAL A 155 7.21 12.68 -13.31
N PRO A 156 6.44 12.08 -14.25
CA PRO A 156 5.86 12.78 -15.40
C PRO A 156 4.60 13.59 -15.04
N PHE A 157 4.74 14.50 -14.07
CA PHE A 157 3.73 15.50 -13.76
C PHE A 157 3.67 16.55 -14.88
N VAL A 158 2.47 16.79 -15.42
CA VAL A 158 2.21 17.86 -16.40
C VAL A 158 1.91 19.19 -15.71
N ASP A 159 1.39 19.13 -14.48
CA ASP A 159 1.14 20.27 -13.60
C ASP A 159 1.23 19.81 -12.13
N GLU A 160 0.89 20.67 -11.17
CA GLU A 160 1.00 20.37 -9.74
C GLU A 160 0.12 19.21 -9.26
N THR A 161 -0.95 18.89 -9.98
CA THR A 161 -1.98 17.92 -9.58
C THR A 161 -2.22 16.82 -10.59
N SER A 162 -1.66 16.92 -11.79
CA SER A 162 -1.94 16.01 -12.89
C SER A 162 -0.65 15.41 -13.47
N LEU A 163 -0.76 14.16 -13.90
CA LEU A 163 0.32 13.42 -14.54
C LEU A 163 -0.19 12.67 -15.78
N GLU A 164 0.72 12.38 -16.70
CA GLU A 164 0.44 11.46 -17.80
C GLU A 164 0.66 10.03 -17.32
N LEU A 165 -0.42 9.23 -17.30
CA LEU A 165 -0.31 7.81 -17.02
C LEU A 165 -0.07 7.04 -18.32
N PRO A 166 1.02 6.26 -18.41
CA PRO A 166 1.19 5.35 -19.54
C PRO A 166 0.17 4.22 -19.46
N MET A 167 0.00 3.51 -20.57
CA MET A 167 -0.70 2.24 -20.56
C MET A 167 0.04 1.26 -19.63
N VAL A 168 -0.70 0.62 -18.72
CA VAL A 168 -0.16 -0.41 -17.83
C VAL A 168 -0.94 -1.72 -18.00
N HIS A 169 -0.23 -2.84 -17.87
CA HIS A 169 -0.83 -4.18 -17.90
C HIS A 169 -1.42 -4.54 -16.54
N SER A 170 -2.51 -3.88 -16.17
CA SER A 170 -3.30 -4.20 -14.97
C SER A 170 -4.43 -5.16 -15.32
N VAL A 171 -4.70 -6.14 -14.46
CA VAL A 171 -5.75 -7.16 -14.68
C VAL A 171 -6.95 -7.07 -13.74
N SER A 172 -6.86 -6.33 -12.63
CA SER A 172 -7.95 -6.21 -11.63
C SER A 172 -7.65 -5.12 -10.61
N GLY A 173 -8.63 -4.48 -9.97
CA GLY A 173 -8.38 -3.56 -8.86
C GLY A 173 -9.32 -2.36 -8.85
N ASN A 174 -8.88 -1.24 -8.25
CA ASN A 174 -9.65 0.00 -8.33
C ASN A 174 -9.75 0.44 -9.80
N PRO A 175 -10.95 0.70 -10.37
CA PRO A 175 -11.12 1.08 -11.77
C PRO A 175 -10.23 2.23 -12.23
N ASP A 176 -9.95 3.17 -11.32
CA ASP A 176 -9.08 4.32 -11.58
C ASP A 176 -7.68 3.88 -12.07
N ARG A 177 -7.25 2.64 -11.77
CA ARG A 177 -5.95 2.07 -12.20
C ARG A 177 -5.88 1.71 -13.70
N PHE A 178 -7.01 1.72 -14.40
CA PHE A 178 -7.09 1.50 -15.83
C PHE A 178 -7.12 2.83 -16.62
N SER A 179 -7.03 3.97 -15.93
CA SER A 179 -6.94 5.28 -16.58
C SER A 179 -5.61 5.40 -17.35
N ILE A 180 -5.69 5.94 -18.56
CA ILE A 180 -4.55 6.17 -19.45
C ILE A 180 -4.57 7.64 -19.88
N GLY A 181 -3.41 8.26 -20.00
CA GLY A 181 -3.24 9.67 -20.35
C GLY A 181 -3.41 10.61 -19.14
N ARG A 182 -3.76 11.86 -19.44
CA ARG A 182 -3.84 12.93 -18.44
C ARG A 182 -4.79 12.58 -17.31
N THR A 183 -4.23 12.39 -16.12
CA THR A 183 -4.96 12.01 -14.93
C THR A 183 -4.79 13.08 -13.86
N SER A 184 -5.90 13.66 -13.41
CA SER A 184 -5.93 14.65 -12.31
C SER A 184 -6.10 13.95 -10.98
N ILE A 185 -5.22 14.22 -10.03
CA ILE A 185 -5.29 13.74 -8.65
C ILE A 185 -6.01 14.78 -7.80
N ARG A 186 -7.03 14.34 -7.06
CA ARG A 186 -7.84 15.21 -6.20
C ARG A 186 -8.08 14.56 -4.84
N PRO A 187 -8.14 15.34 -3.74
CA PRO A 187 -8.53 14.83 -2.43
C PRO A 187 -9.94 14.24 -2.42
N ASP A 188 -10.09 12.98 -2.00
CA ASP A 188 -11.41 12.40 -1.69
C ASP A 188 -11.84 12.78 -0.27
N ILE A 189 -12.53 13.92 -0.16
CA ILE A 189 -13.08 14.47 1.08
C ILE A 189 -14.54 14.09 1.33
N ALA A 190 -15.16 13.32 0.42
CA ALA A 190 -16.59 13.00 0.48
C ALA A 190 -17.00 12.26 1.76
N TRP A 191 -16.06 11.57 2.41
CA TRP A 191 -16.30 10.89 3.68
C TRP A 191 -16.62 11.83 4.85
N ARG A 192 -16.26 13.12 4.76
CA ARG A 192 -16.51 14.09 5.84
C ARG A 192 -18.01 14.35 6.04
N GLU A 193 -18.75 14.30 4.94
CA GLU A 193 -20.20 14.54 4.87
C GLU A 193 -20.98 13.23 4.68
N GLY A 194 -20.44 12.28 3.89
CA GLY A 194 -21.11 11.02 3.55
C GLY A 194 -21.03 9.92 4.60
N LEU A 195 -20.26 10.10 5.68
CA LEU A 195 -20.19 9.13 6.78
C LEU A 195 -21.03 9.62 7.97
N ASP A 196 -21.97 8.79 8.41
CA ASP A 196 -22.81 9.09 9.57
C ASP A 196 -21.97 9.38 10.83
N ALA A 197 -22.46 10.30 11.67
CA ALA A 197 -21.69 10.81 12.81
C ALA A 197 -21.35 9.71 13.83
N GLY A 198 -22.22 8.71 14.01
CA GLY A 198 -22.00 7.58 14.90
C GLY A 198 -20.84 6.70 14.44
N THR A 199 -20.86 6.26 13.18
CA THR A 199 -19.78 5.49 12.56
C THR A 199 -18.48 6.29 12.57
N ARG A 200 -18.53 7.60 12.30
CA ARG A 200 -17.33 8.46 12.35
C ARG A 200 -16.71 8.51 13.75
N ARG A 201 -17.52 8.67 14.80
CA ARG A 201 -17.06 8.66 16.19
C ARG A 201 -16.51 7.29 16.59
N LEU A 202 -17.23 6.22 16.28
CA LEU A 202 -16.80 4.84 16.53
C LEU A 202 -15.45 4.53 15.85
N ALA A 203 -15.33 4.86 14.57
CA ALA A 203 -14.09 4.65 13.81
C ALA A 203 -12.93 5.48 14.36
N THR A 204 -13.19 6.72 14.80
CA THR A 204 -12.18 7.56 15.42
C THR A 204 -11.71 6.97 16.75
N ALA A 205 -12.63 6.52 17.60
CA ALA A 205 -12.30 5.90 18.89
C ALA A 205 -11.54 4.58 18.71
N PHE A 206 -12.05 3.70 17.83
CA PHE A 206 -11.43 2.41 17.53
C PHE A 206 -10.03 2.56 16.93
N GLY A 207 -9.87 3.45 15.95
CA GLY A 207 -8.61 3.70 15.27
C GLY A 207 -7.68 4.66 16.01
N TYR A 208 -8.07 5.20 17.18
CA TYR A 208 -7.42 6.35 17.82
C TYR A 208 -5.88 6.24 17.90
N PRO A 209 -5.28 5.13 18.39
CA PRO A 209 -3.84 5.04 18.53
C PRO A 209 -3.12 5.17 17.18
N LEU A 210 -3.61 4.49 16.15
CA LEU A 210 -3.02 4.50 14.81
C LEU A 210 -3.29 5.82 14.08
N LEU A 211 -4.51 6.34 14.18
CA LEU A 211 -4.87 7.63 13.61
C LEU A 211 -3.99 8.74 14.18
N ARG A 212 -3.77 8.76 15.50
CA ARG A 212 -2.83 9.70 16.13
C ARG A 212 -1.40 9.46 15.65
N ARG A 213 -0.94 8.21 15.61
CA ARG A 213 0.42 7.84 15.20
C ARG A 213 0.76 8.23 13.75
N PHE A 214 -0.24 8.20 12.87
CA PHE A 214 -0.12 8.62 11.47
C PHE A 214 -0.50 10.09 11.23
N GLY A 215 -0.80 10.87 12.27
CA GLY A 215 -1.06 12.31 12.16
C GLY A 215 -2.45 12.70 11.66
N TYR A 216 -3.46 11.84 11.81
CA TYR A 216 -4.86 12.13 11.43
C TYR A 216 -5.69 12.83 12.53
N LEU A 217 -5.10 13.00 13.73
CA LEU A 217 -5.75 13.61 14.91
C LEU A 217 -4.92 14.75 15.52
N SER A 218 -3.93 15.25 14.78
CA SER A 218 -3.11 16.41 15.14
C SER A 218 -3.78 17.71 14.71
#